data_AF-A0A840Q3K6-F1
#
_entry.id   AF-A0A840Q3K6-F1
#
_cell.length_a   1.000
_cell.length_b   1.000
_cell.length_c   1.000
_cell.angle_alpha   90.00
_cell.angle_beta   90.00
_cell.angle_gamma   90.00
#
_symmetry.space_group_name_H-M   'P 1'
#
loop_
_entity.id
_entity.type
_entity.pdbx_description
1 polymer ?
#
loop_
_entity_poly.entity_id
_entity_poly.type
_entity_poly.pdbx_seq_one_letter_code
_entity_poly.pdbx_strand_id
1 'polypeptide(L)'
;MAEHVEAAAPQEIDPEDAKIVTLARSSRARTGAAEGAAVRDTDGRTYAACTVALPSLHLTALQAAVAAAVASGAEGLEAAAVVTDADAVDNASVAAVHDLTRAAPILRADARGDVVGVLA
;
A
#
# COMPACT_ATOMS: atom_id res chain seq x y z
N MET A 1 14.31 7.88 -23.48
CA MET A 1 15.36 7.88 -22.44
C MET A 1 14.83 6.97 -21.36
N ALA A 2 15.46 5.81 -21.17
CA ALA A 2 14.95 4.77 -20.28
C ALA A 2 14.97 5.28 -18.84
N GLU A 3 13.79 5.31 -18.22
CA GLU A 3 13.63 5.72 -16.82
C GLU A 3 14.23 4.62 -15.95
N HIS A 4 15.26 4.99 -15.18
CA HIS A 4 15.97 4.09 -14.27
C HIS A 4 15.02 3.72 -13.13
N VAL A 5 14.71 2.43 -12.99
CA VAL A 5 14.11 1.90 -11.77
C VAL A 5 15.27 1.48 -10.88
N GLU A 6 15.65 2.33 -9.94
CA GLU A 6 16.65 2.00 -8.93
C GLU A 6 15.95 1.27 -7.77
N ALA A 7 16.31 0.01 -7.57
CA ALA A 7 15.85 -0.78 -6.45
C ALA A 7 16.54 -0.27 -5.18
N ALA A 8 15.86 0.59 -4.43
CA ALA A 8 16.35 1.07 -3.14
C ALA A 8 16.41 -0.10 -2.15
N ALA A 9 17.56 -0.28 -1.49
CA ALA A 9 17.68 -1.23 -0.39
C ALA A 9 16.68 -0.87 0.72
N PRO A 10 16.17 -1.83 1.51
CA PRO A 10 15.21 -1.60 2.60
C PRO A 10 15.68 -0.60 3.69
N GLN A 11 16.92 -0.12 3.64
CA GLN A 11 17.50 0.87 4.56
C GLN A 11 17.50 2.32 4.02
N GLU A 12 16.97 2.59 2.82
CA GLU A 12 17.01 3.94 2.20
C GLU A 12 15.65 4.65 2.07
N ILE A 13 14.54 4.00 2.46
CA ILE A 13 13.21 4.64 2.43
C ILE A 13 12.95 5.47 3.69
N ASP A 14 12.06 6.47 3.56
CA ASP A 14 11.65 7.31 4.69
C ASP A 14 11.13 6.44 5.87
N PRO A 15 11.45 6.77 7.13
CA PRO A 15 10.99 6.00 8.29
C PRO A 15 9.46 5.84 8.38
N GLU A 16 8.67 6.83 7.97
CA GLU A 16 7.20 6.72 7.97
C GLU A 16 6.71 5.80 6.85
N ASP A 17 7.44 5.72 5.73
CA ASP A 17 7.14 4.77 4.65
C ASP A 17 7.52 3.34 5.06
N ALA A 18 8.67 3.17 5.71
CA ALA A 18 9.09 1.88 6.28
C ALA A 18 8.07 1.34 7.30
N LYS A 19 7.41 2.23 8.05
CA LYS A 19 6.37 1.89 9.02
C LYS A 19 5.12 1.34 8.33
N ILE A 20 4.60 1.97 7.28
CA ILE A 20 3.43 1.44 6.56
C ILE A 20 3.76 0.14 5.81
N VAL A 21 4.98 -0.03 5.27
CA VAL A 21 5.44 -1.32 4.71
C VAL A 21 5.46 -2.42 5.78
N THR A 22 5.99 -2.10 6.97
CA THR A 22 6.03 -3.04 8.10
C THR A 22 4.63 -3.46 8.55
N LEU A 23 3.68 -2.54 8.61
CA LEU A 23 2.29 -2.81 8.98
C LEU A 23 1.57 -3.66 7.93
N ALA A 24 1.77 -3.37 6.64
CA ALA A 24 1.25 -4.15 5.53
C ALA A 24 1.77 -5.60 5.58
N ARG A 25 3.10 -5.78 5.72
CA ARG A 25 3.74 -7.10 5.84
C ARG A 25 3.21 -7.88 7.04
N SER A 26 3.13 -7.23 8.20
CA SER A 26 2.66 -7.87 9.44
C SER A 26 1.21 -8.31 9.35
N SER A 27 0.36 -7.49 8.70
CA SER A 27 -1.05 -7.83 8.48
C SER A 27 -1.20 -9.01 7.53
N ARG A 28 -0.44 -9.02 6.42
CA ARG A 28 -0.37 -10.16 5.49
C ARG A 28 0.06 -11.44 6.20
N ALA A 29 1.15 -11.39 6.96
CA ALA A 29 1.70 -12.55 7.66
C ALA A 29 0.74 -13.11 8.71
N ARG A 30 0.02 -12.24 9.44
CA ARG A 30 -0.98 -12.65 10.45
C ARG A 30 -2.19 -13.35 9.84
N THR A 31 -2.62 -12.93 8.64
CA THR A 31 -3.85 -13.40 8.01
C THR A 31 -3.63 -14.52 7.00
N GLY A 32 -2.41 -14.66 6.47
CA GLY A 32 -2.12 -15.55 5.34
C GLY A 32 -2.73 -15.09 4.02
N ALA A 33 -3.15 -13.84 3.92
CA ALA A 33 -3.76 -13.28 2.71
C ALA A 33 -2.75 -13.15 1.56
N ALA A 34 -3.27 -13.08 0.32
CA ALA A 34 -2.45 -12.88 -0.87
C ALA A 34 -1.62 -11.60 -0.76
N GLU A 35 -2.23 -10.51 -0.29
CA GLU A 35 -1.60 -9.21 -0.12
C GLU A 35 -1.91 -8.60 1.25
N GLY A 36 -1.00 -7.74 1.72
CA GLY A 36 -1.26 -6.79 2.79
C GLY A 36 -1.00 -5.37 2.30
N ALA A 37 -1.72 -4.39 2.84
CA ALA A 37 -1.52 -3.00 2.51
C ALA A 37 -1.68 -2.11 3.73
N ALA A 38 -1.09 -0.92 3.68
CA ALA A 38 -1.35 0.14 4.64
C ALA A 38 -1.27 1.51 3.98
N VAL A 39 -2.13 2.44 4.40
CA VAL A 39 -2.12 3.84 3.97
C VAL A 39 -1.94 4.76 5.17
N ARG A 40 -1.19 5.84 4.98
CA ARG A 40 -1.02 6.92 5.96
C ARG A 40 -1.77 8.16 5.47
N ASP A 41 -2.63 8.72 6.31
CA ASP A 41 -3.37 9.94 5.98
C ASP A 41 -2.64 11.21 6.44
N THR A 42 -3.15 12.37 6.02
CA THR A 42 -2.58 13.69 6.33
C THR A 42 -2.71 14.11 7.80
N ASP A 43 -3.50 13.37 8.59
CA ASP A 43 -3.68 13.60 10.03
C ASP A 43 -2.78 12.67 10.86
N GLY A 44 -1.92 11.89 10.21
CA GLY A 44 -0.99 10.95 10.83
C GLY A 44 -1.62 9.62 11.27
N ARG A 45 -2.87 9.34 10.87
CA ARG A 45 -3.54 8.05 11.10
C ARG A 45 -3.04 7.03 10.06
N THR A 46 -3.08 5.76 10.43
CA THR A 46 -2.68 4.66 9.54
C THR A 46 -3.74 3.58 9.50
N TYR A 47 -4.04 3.11 8.30
CA TYR A 47 -5.07 2.10 8.04
C TYR A 47 -4.43 0.92 7.34
N ALA A 48 -4.39 -0.23 8.00
CA ALA A 48 -3.85 -1.45 7.43
C ALA A 48 -4.98 -2.43 7.11
N ALA A 49 -4.85 -3.12 5.98
CA ALA A 49 -5.79 -4.13 5.53
C ALA A 49 -5.08 -5.26 4.78
N CYS A 50 -5.84 -6.29 4.44
CA CYS A 50 -5.39 -7.41 3.62
C CYS A 50 -6.44 -7.68 2.54
N THR A 51 -6.09 -8.49 1.54
CA THR A 51 -7.01 -8.91 0.49
C THR A 51 -8.30 -9.47 1.10
N VAL A 52 -9.44 -9.01 0.61
CA VAL A 52 -10.77 -9.55 0.94
C VAL A 52 -11.19 -10.45 -0.21
N ALA A 53 -11.44 -11.74 0.06
CA ALA A 53 -11.79 -12.74 -0.95
C ALA A 53 -13.05 -13.52 -0.55
N LEU A 54 -14.14 -12.81 -0.27
CA LEU A 54 -15.44 -13.41 0.06
C LEU A 54 -16.29 -13.57 -1.20
N PRO A 55 -17.21 -14.56 -1.30
CA PRO A 55 -17.99 -14.79 -2.51
C PRO A 55 -18.69 -13.55 -3.10
N SER A 56 -19.17 -12.65 -2.25
CA SER A 56 -19.92 -11.44 -2.63
C SER A 56 -19.15 -10.13 -2.45
N LEU A 57 -17.92 -10.18 -1.91
CA LEU A 57 -17.10 -8.99 -1.70
C LEU A 57 -15.63 -9.36 -1.89
N HIS A 58 -15.06 -8.80 -2.95
CA HIS A 58 -13.65 -8.95 -3.29
C HIS A 58 -13.02 -7.58 -3.35
N LEU A 59 -11.92 -7.40 -2.62
CA LEU A 59 -11.12 -6.18 -2.62
C LEU A 59 -9.65 -6.56 -2.60
N THR A 60 -8.84 -5.83 -3.35
CA THR A 60 -7.38 -5.87 -3.15
C THR A 60 -7.05 -5.37 -1.74
N ALA A 61 -5.86 -5.67 -1.23
CA ALA A 61 -5.48 -5.17 0.09
C ALA A 61 -5.46 -3.63 0.12
N LEU A 62 -4.99 -3.00 -0.95
CA LEU A 62 -4.91 -1.55 -1.06
C LEU A 62 -6.30 -0.91 -1.11
N GLN A 63 -7.23 -1.47 -1.89
CA GLN A 63 -8.63 -1.00 -1.92
C GLN A 63 -9.26 -1.07 -0.53
N ALA A 64 -9.04 -2.16 0.21
CA ALA A 64 -9.57 -2.31 1.56
C ALA A 64 -8.98 -1.28 2.55
N ALA A 65 -7.68 -0.99 2.45
CA ALA A 65 -7.02 0.02 3.28
C ALA A 65 -7.54 1.43 2.98
N VAL A 66 -7.67 1.79 1.69
CA VAL A 66 -8.23 3.07 1.25
C VAL A 66 -9.69 3.20 1.71
N ALA A 67 -10.49 2.14 1.54
CA ALA A 67 -11.89 2.13 1.98
C ALA A 67 -12.01 2.39 3.50
N ALA A 68 -11.15 1.78 4.31
CA ALA A 68 -11.11 2.00 5.75
C ALA A 68 -10.73 3.45 6.10
N ALA A 69 -9.75 4.02 5.39
CA ALA A 69 -9.32 5.42 5.57
C ALA A 69 -10.47 6.39 5.24
N VAL A 70 -11.09 6.25 4.07
CA VAL A 70 -12.21 7.08 3.61
C VAL A 70 -13.41 6.96 4.55
N ALA A 71 -13.78 5.73 4.95
CA ALA A 71 -14.87 5.51 5.89
C ALA A 71 -14.61 6.11 7.28
N SER A 72 -13.34 6.36 7.62
CA SER A 72 -12.91 7.01 8.86
C SER A 72 -12.72 8.52 8.72
N GLY A 73 -13.05 9.09 7.55
CA GLY A 73 -12.95 10.53 7.29
C GLY A 73 -11.54 11.02 6.95
N ALA A 74 -10.68 10.19 6.37
CA ALA A 74 -9.43 10.67 5.78
C ALA A 74 -9.74 11.51 4.53
N GLU A 75 -9.28 12.76 4.50
CA GLU A 75 -9.46 13.67 3.36
C GLU A 75 -8.33 13.58 2.32
N GLY A 76 -7.16 13.07 2.73
CA GLY A 76 -5.99 12.92 1.89
C GLY A 76 -5.08 11.79 2.39
N LEU A 77 -4.28 11.25 1.48
CA LEU A 77 -3.23 10.27 1.79
C LEU A 77 -1.86 10.88 1.55
N GLU A 78 -0.93 10.61 2.46
CA GLU A 78 0.48 11.01 2.30
C GLU A 78 1.28 9.93 1.58
N ALA A 79 0.97 8.65 1.81
CA ALA A 79 1.60 7.51 1.16
C ALA A 79 0.76 6.24 1.32
N ALA A 80 1.00 5.27 0.45
CA ALA A 80 0.44 3.92 0.52
C ALA A 80 1.53 2.86 0.36
N ALA A 81 1.34 1.69 0.95
CA ALA A 81 2.22 0.54 0.77
C ALA A 81 1.41 -0.72 0.50
N VAL A 82 1.91 -1.56 -0.40
CA VAL A 82 1.36 -2.89 -0.72
C VAL A 82 2.49 -3.92 -0.66
N VAL A 83 2.28 -4.96 0.13
CA VAL A 83 3.13 -6.14 0.20
C VAL A 83 2.44 -7.28 -0.53
N THR A 84 3.02 -7.68 -1.66
CA THR A 84 2.42 -8.64 -2.59
C THR A 84 3.53 -9.43 -3.30
N ASP A 85 3.21 -10.65 -3.74
CA ASP A 85 4.09 -11.42 -4.62
C ASP A 85 3.87 -11.05 -6.11
N ALA A 86 2.89 -10.17 -6.41
CA ALA A 86 2.57 -9.73 -7.76
C ALA A 86 3.59 -8.70 -8.28
N ASP A 87 3.84 -8.74 -9.59
CA ASP A 87 4.78 -7.85 -10.26
C ASP A 87 4.26 -6.41 -10.48
N ALA A 88 2.97 -6.19 -10.22
CA ALA A 88 2.29 -4.92 -10.41
C ALA A 88 1.19 -4.72 -9.35
N VAL A 89 0.80 -3.46 -9.17
CA VAL A 89 -0.38 -3.08 -8.39
C VAL A 89 -1.54 -2.87 -9.34
N ASP A 90 -2.73 -3.35 -8.98
CA ASP A 90 -3.95 -3.17 -9.76
C ASP A 90 -4.27 -1.68 -10.02
N ASN A 91 -4.61 -1.34 -11.27
CA ASN A 91 -4.85 0.05 -11.69
C ASN A 91 -6.01 0.73 -10.94
N ALA A 92 -7.07 -0.01 -10.61
CA ALA A 92 -8.19 0.57 -9.86
C ALA A 92 -7.77 0.88 -8.40
N SER A 93 -6.87 0.07 -7.84
CA SER A 93 -6.28 0.30 -6.52
C SER A 93 -5.36 1.54 -6.52
N VAL A 94 -4.56 1.71 -7.57
CA VAL A 94 -3.74 2.91 -7.78
C VAL A 94 -4.61 4.16 -7.92
N ALA A 95 -5.65 4.10 -8.77
CA ALA A 95 -6.60 5.19 -8.93
C ALA A 95 -7.28 5.59 -7.62
N ALA A 96 -7.69 4.62 -6.79
CA ALA A 96 -8.34 4.90 -5.50
C ALA A 96 -7.45 5.67 -4.51
N VAL A 97 -6.13 5.45 -4.53
CA VAL A 97 -5.19 6.27 -3.74
C VAL A 97 -5.13 7.70 -4.31
N HIS A 98 -5.04 7.82 -5.63
CA HIS A 98 -4.90 9.10 -6.31
C HIS A 98 -6.17 9.95 -6.34
N ASP A 99 -7.34 9.34 -6.11
CA ASP A 99 -8.59 10.06 -5.88
C ASP A 99 -8.53 10.91 -4.59
N LEU A 100 -7.79 10.46 -3.56
CA LEU A 100 -7.54 11.23 -2.34
C LEU A 100 -6.36 12.19 -2.51
N THR A 101 -5.24 11.69 -3.06
CA THR A 101 -4.05 12.50 -3.31
C THR A 101 -3.35 12.07 -4.60
N ARG A 102 -3.47 12.90 -5.64
CA ARG A 102 -2.97 12.61 -7.00
C ARG A 102 -1.50 12.20 -7.09
N ALA A 103 -0.65 12.65 -6.17
CA ALA A 103 0.80 12.39 -6.19
C ALA A 103 1.27 11.59 -4.97
N ALA A 104 0.36 10.95 -4.21
CA ALA A 104 0.75 10.13 -3.08
C ALA A 104 1.51 8.88 -3.58
N PRO A 105 2.76 8.66 -3.12
CA PRO A 105 3.54 7.51 -3.54
C PRO A 105 2.90 6.21 -3.06
N ILE A 106 2.98 5.18 -3.91
CA ILE A 106 2.55 3.82 -3.60
C ILE A 106 3.78 2.92 -3.63
N LEU A 107 4.24 2.50 -2.46
CA LEU A 107 5.37 1.59 -2.30
C LEU A 107 4.92 0.15 -2.49
N ARG A 108 5.43 -0.53 -3.51
CA ARG A 108 5.28 -1.97 -3.69
C ARG A 108 6.48 -2.68 -3.07
N ALA A 109 6.21 -3.56 -2.12
CA ALA A 109 7.22 -4.37 -1.44
C ALA A 109 6.97 -5.87 -1.63
N ASP A 110 8.05 -6.64 -1.58
CA ASP A 110 8.00 -8.10 -1.64
C ASP A 110 7.59 -8.73 -0.29
N ALA A 111 7.51 -10.05 -0.23
CA ALA A 111 7.15 -10.79 0.99
C ALA A 111 8.07 -10.53 2.21
N ARG A 112 9.32 -10.11 1.99
CA ARG A 112 10.27 -9.75 3.06
C ARG A 112 10.01 -8.33 3.57
N GLY A 113 9.29 -7.53 2.79
CA GLY A 113 9.05 -6.12 3.03
C GLY A 113 10.13 -5.25 2.40
N ASP A 114 10.92 -5.79 1.47
CA ASP A 114 11.88 -5.01 0.69
C ASP A 114 11.09 -4.26 -0.40
N VAL A 115 11.25 -2.94 -0.49
CA VAL A 115 10.55 -2.13 -1.48
C VAL A 115 11.19 -2.38 -2.86
N VAL A 116 10.38 -2.85 -3.80
CA VAL A 116 10.80 -3.25 -5.16
C VAL A 116 10.25 -2.32 -6.25
N GLY A 117 9.51 -1.28 -5.86
CA GLY A 117 9.03 -0.24 -6.77
C GLY A 117 8.19 0.81 -6.06
N VAL A 118 8.18 2.01 -6.63
CA VAL A 118 7.34 3.12 -6.17
C VAL A 118 6.54 3.63 -7.37
N LEU A 119 5.22 3.67 -7.24
CA LEU A 119 4.33 4.28 -8.22
C LEU A 119 4.00 5.70 -7.76
N ALA A 120 3.86 6.61 -8.71
CA ALA A 120 3.60 8.03 -8.50
C ALA A 120 2.20 8.43 -8.97
#